data_AF-A0A507ZSF0-F1
#
_entry.id   AF-A0A507ZSF0-F1
#
_cell.length_a   1.000
_cell.length_b   1.000
_cell.length_c   1.000
_cell.angle_alpha   90.00
_cell.angle_beta   90.00
_cell.angle_gamma   90.00
#
_symmetry.space_group_name_H-M   'P 1'
#
loop_
_entity.id
_entity.type
_entity.pdbx_description
1 polymer ?
#
loop_
_entity_poly.entity_id
_entity_poly.type
_entity_poly.pdbx_seq_one_letter_code
_entity_poly.pdbx_strand_id
1 'polypeptide(L)' 'MKTYKSYHEVNHDLKILRLQTQIDKEKIKLSINDVKEDLSPINIATNVAVSIAKKALILKAVNKILGIQKAKIVGKTRS' A
#
# COMPACT_ATOMS: atom_id res chain seq x y z
N MET A 1 -19.96 36.96 -1.72
CA MET A 1 -18.69 37.72 -1.61
C MET A 1 -18.55 38.13 -0.16
N LYS A 2 -17.42 37.84 0.50
CA LYS A 2 -17.22 38.23 1.90
C LYS A 2 -16.93 39.74 1.93
N THR A 3 -17.70 40.49 2.71
CA THR A 3 -17.52 41.95 2.83
C THR A 3 -16.73 42.23 4.10
N TYR A 4 -15.51 42.75 3.96
CA TYR A 4 -14.66 43.09 5.09
C TYR A 4 -15.00 44.46 5.63
N LYS A 5 -15.10 44.58 6.95
CA LYS A 5 -15.40 45.85 7.63
C LYS A 5 -14.14 46.61 8.02
N SER A 6 -12.96 45.96 8.00
CA SER A 6 -11.67 46.60 8.27
C SER A 6 -10.49 45.89 7.64
N TYR A 7 -9.37 46.60 7.47
CA TYR A 7 -8.08 46.01 7.05
C TYR A 7 -7.57 44.95 8.03
N HIS A 8 -7.95 45.01 9.30
CA HIS A 8 -7.54 44.02 10.29
C HIS A 8 -8.15 42.65 10.00
N GLU A 9 -9.42 42.64 9.58
CA GLU A 9 -10.18 41.44 9.22
C GLU A 9 -9.55 40.75 7.99
N VAL A 10 -9.16 41.55 6.99
CA VAL A 10 -8.44 41.07 5.80
C VAL A 10 -7.09 40.46 6.17
N ASN A 11 -6.31 41.13 7.02
CA ASN A 11 -5.00 40.65 7.45
C ASN A 11 -5.09 39.37 8.29
N HIS A 12 -6.13 39.26 9.12
CA HIS A 12 -6.39 38.07 9.91
C HIS A 12 -6.66 36.86 9.00
N ASP A 13 -7.55 37.02 8.00
CA ASP A 13 -7.86 35.95 7.05
C ASP A 13 -6.65 35.61 6.16
N LEU A 14 -5.88 36.61 5.72
CA LEU A 14 -4.61 36.37 5.02
C LEU A 14 -3.61 35.59 5.88
N LYS A 15 -3.56 35.86 7.19
CA LYS A 15 -2.71 35.10 8.12
C LYS A 15 -3.17 33.64 8.22
N ILE A 16 -4.48 33.40 8.31
CA ILE A 16 -5.04 32.04 8.27
C ILE A 16 -4.67 31.33 6.98
N LEU A 17 -4.87 31.96 5.82
CA LEU A 17 -4.55 31.38 4.52
C LEU A 17 -3.05 31.03 4.40
N ARG A 18 -2.17 31.90 4.92
CA ARG A 18 -0.73 31.64 4.97
C ARG A 18 -0.37 30.46 5.87
N LEU A 19 -1.04 30.31 7.01
CA LEU A 19 -0.84 29.16 7.90
C LEU A 19 -1.34 27.87 7.25
N GLN A 20 -2.53 27.88 6.65
CA GLN A 20 -3.07 26.74 5.92
C GLN A 20 -2.14 26.31 4.79
N THR A 21 -1.63 27.27 4.01
CA THR A 21 -0.66 27.00 2.94
C THR A 21 0.62 26.34 3.45
N GLN A 22 1.11 26.73 4.64
CA GLN A 22 2.28 26.11 5.26
C GLN A 22 1.99 24.67 5.70
N ILE A 23 0.83 24.43 6.31
CA ILE A 23 0.37 23.09 6.70
C ILE A 23 0.27 22.20 5.47
N ASP A 24 -0.34 22.68 4.39
CA ASP A 24 -0.53 21.92 3.17
C ASP A 24 0.81 21.56 2.51
N LYS A 25 1.80 22.47 2.54
CA LYS A 25 3.17 22.17 2.06
C LYS A 25 3.84 21.05 2.85
N GLU A 26 3.77 21.10 4.18
CA GLU A 26 4.36 20.04 5.02
C GLU A 26 3.63 18.71 4.84
N LYS A 27 2.30 18.74 4.67
CA LYS A 27 1.53 17.53 4.35
C LYS A 27 1.96 16.91 3.03
N ILE A 28 2.15 17.71 1.97
CA ILE A 28 2.65 17.22 0.68
C ILE A 28 4.06 16.62 0.84
N LYS A 29 4.93 17.27 1.61
CA LYS A 29 6.30 16.77 1.87
C LYS A 29 6.27 15.42 2.59
N LEU A 30 5.42 15.28 3.62
CA LEU A 30 5.17 14.00 4.30
C LEU A 30 4.66 12.95 3.31
N SER A 31 3.59 13.25 2.56
CA SER A 31 3.04 12.31 1.58
C SER A 31 4.03 11.88 0.50
N ILE A 32 4.91 12.79 0.05
CA ILE A 32 5.98 12.43 -0.90
C ILE A 32 7.00 11.51 -0.24
N ASN A 33 7.34 11.72 1.03
CA ASN A 33 8.26 10.84 1.75
C ASN A 33 7.66 9.46 1.96
N ASP A 34 6.40 9.38 2.39
CA ASP A 34 5.67 8.12 2.57
C ASP A 34 5.57 7.35 1.25
N VAL A 35 5.18 8.04 0.16
CA VAL A 35 5.11 7.42 -1.18
C VAL A 35 6.48 7.01 -1.69
N LYS A 36 7.57 7.74 -1.37
CA LYS A 36 8.94 7.31 -1.72
C LYS A 36 9.37 6.08 -0.94
N GLU A 37 8.95 5.93 0.31
CA GLU A 37 9.20 4.74 1.11
C GLU A 37 8.42 3.53 0.57
N ASP A 38 7.15 3.72 0.23
CA ASP A 38 6.29 2.69 -0.37
C ASP A 38 6.72 2.29 -1.78
N LEU A 39 7.17 3.26 -2.60
CA LEU A 39 7.68 3.05 -3.96
C LEU A 39 9.19 2.76 -4.00
N SER A 40 9.84 2.59 -2.83
CA SER A 40 11.24 2.17 -2.78
C SER A 40 11.43 0.90 -3.63
N PRO A 41 12.47 0.84 -4.48
CA PRO A 41 12.76 -0.34 -5.30
C PRO A 41 12.86 -1.62 -4.47
N ILE A 42 13.29 -1.49 -3.20
CA ILE A 42 13.31 -2.56 -2.22
C ILE A 42 11.90 -3.05 -1.89
N ASN A 43 10.96 -2.16 -1.56
CA ASN A 43 9.59 -2.55 -1.20
C ASN A 43 8.85 -3.18 -2.39
N ILE A 44 9.03 -2.63 -3.58
CA ILE A 44 8.47 -3.19 -4.83
C ILE A 44 9.05 -4.59 -5.10
N ALA A 45 10.37 -4.75 -5.03
CA ALA A 45 11.02 -6.05 -5.22
C ALA A 45 10.60 -7.07 -4.15
N THR A 46 10.45 -6.63 -2.91
CA THR A 46 10.00 -7.47 -1.78
C THR A 46 8.56 -7.95 -2.02
N ASN A 47 7.66 -7.07 -2.45
CA ASN A 47 6.27 -7.43 -2.75
C ASN A 47 6.16 -8.42 -3.92
N VAL A 48 7.00 -8.25 -4.96
CA VAL A 48 7.07 -9.20 -6.09
C VAL A 48 7.62 -10.56 -5.63
N ALA A 49 8.72 -10.58 -4.88
CA ALA A 49 9.32 -11.81 -4.37
C ALA A 49 8.36 -12.58 -3.45
N VAL A 50 7.64 -11.88 -2.56
CA VAL A 50 6.63 -12.47 -1.68
C VAL A 50 5.47 -13.06 -2.47
N SER A 51 5.00 -12.38 -3.52
CA SER A 51 3.92 -12.87 -4.38
C SER A 51 4.32 -14.16 -5.14
N ILE A 52 5.54 -14.20 -5.66
CA ILE A 52 6.09 -15.39 -6.35
C ILE A 52 6.25 -16.56 -5.37
N ALA A 53 6.82 -16.30 -4.19
CA ALA A 53 7.00 -17.31 -3.15
C ALA A 53 5.65 -17.90 -2.69
N LYS A 54 4.63 -17.06 -2.46
CA LYS A 54 3.27 -17.52 -2.11
C LYS A 54 2.66 -18.41 -3.19
N LYS A 55 2.77 -18.03 -4.47
CA LYS A 55 2.28 -18.85 -5.58
C LYS A 55 2.97 -20.20 -5.66
N ALA A 56 4.30 -20.22 -5.50
CA ALA A 56 5.08 -21.46 -5.49
C ALA A 56 4.68 -22.38 -4.32
N LEU A 57 4.46 -21.81 -3.12
CA LEU A 57 4.01 -22.56 -1.94
C LEU A 57 2.60 -23.16 -2.15
N ILE A 58 1.66 -22.38 -2.67
CA ILE A 58 0.30 -22.85 -2.98
C ILE A 58 0.35 -24.00 -3.99
N LEU A 59 1.14 -23.84 -5.06
CA LEU A 59 1.29 -24.88 -6.08
C LEU A 59 1.92 -26.16 -5.52
N LYS A 60 2.96 -26.04 -4.68
CA LYS A 60 3.56 -27.19 -3.98
C LYS A 60 2.55 -27.90 -3.07
N ALA A 61 1.74 -27.14 -2.32
CA ALA A 61 0.72 -27.69 -1.44
C ALA A 61 -0.35 -28.47 -2.23
N VAL A 62 -0.85 -27.88 -3.33
CA VAL A 62 -1.83 -28.52 -4.22
C VAL A 62 -1.27 -29.81 -4.81
N ASN A 63 -0.05 -29.79 -5.34
CA ASN A 63 0.59 -31.00 -5.89
C ASN A 63 0.80 -32.08 -4.84
N LYS A 64 1.15 -31.73 -3.60
CA LYS A 64 1.31 -32.70 -2.51
C LYS A 64 -0.03 -33.38 -2.17
N ILE A 65 -1.12 -32.62 -2.09
CA ILE A 65 -2.46 -33.16 -1.81
C ILE A 65 -2.92 -34.06 -2.96
N LEU A 66 -2.76 -33.61 -4.21
CA LEU A 66 -3.13 -34.39 -5.39
C LEU A 66 -2.30 -35.68 -5.50
N GLY A 67 -1.01 -35.63 -5.20
CA GLY A 67 -0.13 -36.80 -5.17
C GLY A 67 -0.54 -37.83 -4.13
N ILE A 68 -0.93 -37.38 -2.93
CA ILE A 68 -1.46 -38.26 -1.87
C ILE A 68 -2.77 -38.91 -2.30
N GLN A 69 -3.67 -38.17 -2.95
CA GLN A 69 -4.91 -38.75 -3.48
C GLN A 69 -4.65 -39.78 -4.58
N LYS A 70 -3.76 -39.49 -5.53
CA LYS A 70 -3.37 -40.46 -6.57
C LYS A 70 -2.76 -41.74 -5.97
N ALA A 71 -1.87 -41.60 -4.98
CA ALA A 71 -1.29 -42.75 -4.28
C ALA A 71 -2.34 -43.59 -3.54
N LYS A 72 -3.32 -42.94 -2.89
CA LYS A 72 -4.43 -43.61 -2.19
C LYS A 72 -5.36 -44.36 -3.15
N ILE A 73 -5.60 -43.82 -4.34
CA ILE A 73 -6.42 -44.47 -5.38
C ILE A 73 -5.69 -45.67 -5.99
N VAL A 74 -4.40 -45.52 -6.33
CA VAL A 74 -3.58 -46.62 -6.90
C VAL A 74 -3.37 -47.76 -5.91
N GLY A 75 -3.21 -47.46 -4.62
CA GLY A 75 -3.13 -48.48 -3.57
C GLY A 75 -4.43 -49.27 -3.37
N LYS A 76 -5.60 -48.65 -3.64
CA LYS A 76 -6.92 -49.29 -3.53
C LYS A 76 -7.24 -50.22 -4.72
N THR A 77 -6.65 -50.00 -5.89
CA THR A 77 -6.85 -50.83 -7.09
C THR A 77 -5.95 -52.07 -7.14
N ARG A 78 -4.93 -52.17 -6.27
CA ARG A 78 -4.01 -53.32 -6.17
C ARG A 78 -4.26 -54.25 -4.96
N SER A 79 -5.35 -54.05 -4.22
CA SER A 79 -5.79 -54.94 -3.13
C SER A 79 -7.01 -55.75 -3.52
#